data_AF-A0AAW3TU20-F1
#
_entry.id   AF-A0AAW3TU20-F1
#
_cell.length_a   1.000
_cell.length_b   1.000
_cell.length_c   1.000
_cell.angle_alpha   90.00
_cell.angle_beta   90.00
_cell.angle_gamma   90.00
#
_symmetry.space_group_name_H-M   'P 1'
#
loop_
_entity.id
_entity.type
_entity.pdbx_description
1 polymer ?
#
loop_
_entity_poly.entity_id
_entity_poly.type
_entity_poly.pdbx_seq_one_letter_code
_entity_poly.pdbx_strand_id
1 'polypeptide(L)'
;MEVRFRDGNGVTKPVERLYVRTEAGTGIFYQRGIRLNVSPTEAYGYSSAKVGPVYTNTVAVSVTGGSAPYTHSWVTTGGFSATAASSSSTSFVGNPSSFAGEIDGVATDYVTDANGLTSSISVDVTIVREN
;
A
#
# COMPACT_ATOMS: atom_id res chain seq x y z
N MET A 1 -7.33 3.39 17.86
CA MET A 1 -8.59 3.42 18.65
C MET A 1 -9.76 3.54 17.68
N GLU A 2 -10.70 2.59 17.65
CA GLU A 2 -11.88 2.60 16.76
C GLU A 2 -13.12 2.98 17.56
N VAL A 3 -13.80 4.05 17.15
CA VAL A 3 -15.08 4.46 17.75
C VAL A 3 -16.21 3.66 17.11
N ARG A 4 -17.09 3.09 17.95
CA ARG A 4 -18.20 2.25 17.53
C ARG A 4 -19.51 2.76 18.16
N PHE A 5 -20.62 2.62 17.45
CA PHE A 5 -21.96 2.88 17.96
C PHE A 5 -22.74 1.58 18.08
N ARG A 6 -23.59 1.44 19.10
CA ARG A 6 -24.52 0.32 19.24
C ARG A 6 -25.87 0.74 18.67
N ASP A 7 -26.43 -0.03 17.76
CA ASP A 7 -27.77 0.23 17.22
C ASP A 7 -28.88 -0.26 18.16
N GLY A 8 -30.14 0.04 17.80
CA GLY A 8 -31.32 -0.32 18.59
C GLY A 8 -31.52 -1.82 18.77
N ASN A 9 -30.82 -2.66 18.00
CA ASN A 9 -30.85 -4.13 18.11
C ASN A 9 -29.65 -4.67 18.91
N GLY A 10 -28.84 -3.79 19.52
CA GLY A 10 -27.66 -4.18 20.29
C GLY A 10 -26.42 -4.47 19.44
N VAL A 11 -26.50 -4.34 18.12
CA VAL A 11 -25.37 -4.60 17.22
C VAL A 11 -24.42 -3.41 17.25
N THR A 12 -23.13 -3.69 17.44
CA THR A 12 -22.09 -2.66 17.46
C THR A 12 -21.53 -2.47 16.05
N LYS A 13 -21.55 -1.24 15.54
CA LYS A 13 -21.13 -0.82 14.20
C LYS A 13 -20.00 0.22 14.28
N PRO A 14 -19.03 0.22 13.36
CA PRO A 14 -18.00 1.25 13.32
C PRO A 14 -18.59 2.61 12.92
N VAL A 15 -18.13 3.70 13.55
CA VAL A 15 -18.50 5.06 13.15
C VAL A 15 -17.66 5.46 11.95
N GLU A 16 -18.27 5.63 10.78
CA GLU A 16 -17.57 6.04 9.54
C GLU A 16 -17.35 7.56 9.46
N ARG A 17 -18.27 8.33 10.03
CA ARG A 17 -18.22 9.80 10.14
C ARG A 17 -18.64 10.20 11.54
N LEU A 18 -17.78 10.95 12.22
CA LEU A 18 -18.08 11.58 13.49
C LEU A 18 -18.17 13.09 13.27
N TYR A 19 -19.34 13.67 13.53
CA TYR A 19 -19.49 15.12 13.59
C TYR A 19 -19.28 15.58 15.03
N VAL A 20 -18.18 16.28 15.28
CA VAL A 20 -17.90 16.91 16.58
C VAL A 20 -18.29 18.37 16.48
N ARG A 21 -19.22 18.82 17.32
CA ARG A 21 -19.59 20.23 17.43
C ARG A 21 -19.17 20.78 18.78
N THR A 22 -18.72 22.03 18.82
CA THR A 22 -18.60 22.80 20.06
C THR A 22 -19.96 23.36 20.46
N GLU A 23 -20.14 23.71 21.74
CA GLU A 23 -21.36 24.41 22.21
C GLU A 23 -21.58 25.74 21.49
N ALA A 24 -20.51 26.37 20.99
CA ALA A 24 -20.54 27.57 20.18
C ALA A 24 -20.98 27.33 18.70
N GLY A 25 -21.29 26.08 18.31
CA GLY A 25 -21.84 25.74 17.00
C GLY A 25 -20.80 25.39 15.93
N THR A 26 -19.50 25.43 16.21
CA THR A 26 -18.46 25.03 15.25
C THR A 26 -18.38 23.52 15.14
N GLY A 27 -18.58 22.97 13.93
CA GLY A 27 -18.54 21.54 13.65
C GLY A 27 -17.31 21.10 12.86
N ILE A 28 -16.74 19.94 13.19
CA ILE A 28 -15.69 19.26 12.42
C ILE A 28 -16.17 17.83 12.14
N PHE A 29 -16.02 17.39 10.89
CA PHE A 29 -16.22 15.99 10.52
C PHE A 29 -14.91 15.22 10.62
N TYR A 30 -14.91 14.11 11.34
CA TYR A 30 -13.84 13.12 11.31
C TYR A 30 -14.32 11.92 10.49
N GLN A 31 -13.60 11.55 9.44
CA GLN A 31 -13.85 10.33 8.66
C GLN A 31 -12.96 9.20 9.17
N ARG A 32 -13.41 7.95 9.08
CA ARG A 32 -12.50 6.79 9.25
C ARG A 32 -11.38 6.91 8.23
N GLY A 33 -10.15 7.06 8.73
CA GLY A 33 -8.99 7.21 7.87
C GLY A 33 -8.73 6.01 6.96
N ILE A 34 -7.78 6.16 6.05
CA ILE A 34 -7.35 5.12 5.12
C ILE A 34 -6.77 3.94 5.91
N ARG A 35 -7.21 2.73 5.56
CA ARG A 35 -6.60 1.46 5.98
C ARG A 35 -6.18 0.69 4.74
N LEU A 36 -4.94 0.21 4.76
CA LEU A 36 -4.31 -0.48 3.64
C LEU A 36 -4.08 -1.94 4.00
N ASN A 37 -4.28 -2.80 3.02
CA ASN A 37 -3.82 -4.19 3.06
C ASN A 37 -3.15 -4.51 1.72
N VAL A 38 -2.01 -5.18 1.79
CA VAL A 38 -1.25 -5.59 0.60
C VAL A 38 -1.21 -7.11 0.52
N SER A 39 -1.32 -7.65 -0.68
CA SER A 39 -1.19 -9.07 -0.92
C SER A 39 -0.51 -9.35 -2.26
N PRO A 40 0.48 -10.26 -2.30
CA PRO A 40 1.21 -10.81 -1.13
C PRO A 40 1.98 -9.71 -0.36
N THR A 41 2.38 -10.01 0.89
CA THR A 41 3.16 -9.08 1.75
C THR A 41 4.63 -8.97 1.37
N GLU A 42 5.07 -9.86 0.49
CA GLU A 42 6.43 -9.92 -0.05
C GLU A 42 6.34 -10.05 -1.58
N ALA A 43 7.32 -9.49 -2.29
CA ALA A 43 7.46 -9.64 -3.72
C ALA A 43 8.79 -10.31 -4.04
N TYR A 44 8.71 -11.47 -4.69
CA TYR A 44 9.86 -12.29 -5.01
C TYR A 44 10.01 -12.47 -6.51
N GLY A 45 11.22 -12.25 -7.01
CA GLY A 45 11.60 -12.47 -8.42
C GLY A 45 12.80 -13.38 -8.51
N TYR A 46 12.76 -14.35 -9.42
CA TYR A 46 13.84 -15.30 -9.63
C TYR A 46 14.12 -15.50 -11.12
N SER A 47 15.39 -15.63 -11.48
CA SER A 47 15.79 -16.06 -12.82
C SER A 47 17.13 -16.80 -12.83
N SER A 48 17.19 -17.88 -13.59
CA SER A 48 18.46 -18.55 -13.95
C SER A 48 19.13 -17.95 -15.20
N ALA A 49 18.41 -17.09 -15.93
CA ALA A 49 18.94 -16.42 -17.10
C ALA A 49 20.00 -15.39 -16.67
N LYS A 50 21.19 -15.49 -17.27
CA LYS A 50 22.38 -14.66 -16.93
C LYS A 50 22.29 -13.21 -17.39
N VAL A 51 21.26 -12.87 -18.15
CA VAL A 51 21.06 -11.56 -18.78
C VAL A 51 19.60 -11.11 -18.65
N GLY A 52 19.40 -9.80 -18.66
CA GLY A 52 18.07 -9.16 -18.70
C GLY A 52 17.50 -8.78 -17.33
N PRO A 53 16.29 -8.19 -17.31
CA PRO A 53 15.59 -7.90 -16.06
C PRO A 53 15.02 -9.17 -15.42
N VAL A 54 14.91 -9.17 -14.10
CA VAL A 54 14.14 -10.14 -13.32
C VAL A 54 12.93 -9.42 -12.73
N TYR A 55 11.75 -10.00 -12.93
CA TYR A 55 10.49 -9.46 -12.44
C TYR A 55 9.99 -10.27 -11.25
N THR A 56 9.35 -9.60 -10.31
CA THR A 56 8.65 -10.25 -9.20
C THR A 56 7.25 -10.71 -9.59
N ASN A 57 6.63 -11.50 -8.72
CA ASN A 57 5.17 -11.61 -8.70
C ASN A 57 4.51 -10.22 -8.54
N THR A 58 3.26 -10.13 -8.96
CA THR A 58 2.45 -8.92 -8.77
C THR A 58 1.99 -8.81 -7.32
N VAL A 59 2.02 -7.59 -6.79
CA VAL A 59 1.39 -7.20 -5.52
C VAL A 59 0.21 -6.28 -5.79
N ALA A 60 -0.78 -6.32 -4.90
CA ALA A 60 -1.95 -5.46 -4.97
C ALA A 60 -2.25 -4.86 -3.59
N VAL A 61 -2.48 -3.54 -3.56
CA VAL A 61 -2.93 -2.79 -2.40
C VAL A 61 -4.43 -2.58 -2.48
N SER A 62 -5.11 -2.99 -1.42
CA SER A 62 -6.54 -2.75 -1.21
C SER A 62 -6.72 -1.64 -0.18
N VAL A 63 -7.65 -0.74 -0.48
CA VAL A 63 -7.92 0.47 0.32
C VAL A 63 -9.31 0.37 0.93
N THR A 64 -9.43 0.59 2.24
CA THR A 64 -10.73 0.71 2.92
C THR A 64 -10.76 1.95 3.80
N GLY A 65 -11.95 2.56 3.97
CA GLY A 65 -12.06 3.89 4.60
C GLY A 65 -11.60 5.01 3.66
N GLY A 66 -11.48 6.24 4.18
CA GLY A 66 -11.19 7.42 3.36
C GLY A 66 -12.31 7.76 2.37
N SER A 67 -12.02 8.69 1.44
CA SER A 67 -12.92 9.09 0.36
C SER A 67 -12.29 8.85 -1.01
N ALA A 68 -12.84 7.92 -1.79
CA ALA A 68 -12.42 7.70 -3.17
C ALA A 68 -12.63 8.95 -4.07
N PRO A 69 -11.89 9.12 -5.18
CA PRO A 69 -10.83 8.23 -5.69
C PRO A 69 -9.54 8.24 -4.85
N TYR A 70 -8.72 7.19 -5.01
CA TYR A 70 -7.41 7.07 -4.37
C TYR A 70 -6.30 7.21 -5.40
N THR A 71 -5.22 7.91 -5.03
CA THR A 71 -3.99 7.98 -5.82
C THR A 71 -2.90 7.15 -5.14
N HIS A 72 -2.21 6.31 -5.91
CA HIS A 72 -1.10 5.47 -5.45
C HIS A 72 0.24 6.04 -5.89
N SER A 73 1.29 5.76 -5.12
CA SER A 73 2.65 6.21 -5.40
C SER A 73 3.66 5.28 -4.74
N TRP A 74 4.18 4.34 -5.52
CA TRP A 74 5.24 3.42 -5.10
C TRP A 74 6.61 4.09 -5.14
N VAL A 75 7.31 4.04 -4.01
CA VAL A 75 8.70 4.43 -3.86
C VAL A 75 9.52 3.18 -3.51
N THR A 76 10.63 2.95 -4.21
CA THR A 76 11.48 1.76 -4.01
C THR A 76 12.83 2.11 -3.43
N THR A 77 13.42 1.17 -2.70
CA THR A 77 14.80 1.21 -2.18
C THR A 77 15.51 -0.07 -2.63
N GLY A 78 16.80 -0.03 -3.00
CA GLY A 78 17.54 -1.25 -3.34
C GLY A 78 17.84 -1.49 -4.84
N GLY A 79 17.69 -0.50 -5.72
CA GLY A 79 18.14 -0.64 -7.13
C GLY A 79 17.18 -1.44 -8.03
N PHE A 80 15.91 -1.56 -7.63
CA PHE A 80 14.80 -2.02 -8.46
C PHE A 80 13.75 -0.90 -8.64
N SER A 81 12.80 -1.10 -9.53
CA SER A 81 11.72 -0.14 -9.81
C SER A 81 10.36 -0.82 -9.88
N ALA A 82 9.30 -0.09 -9.54
CA ALA A 82 7.93 -0.53 -9.76
C ALA A 82 7.59 -0.42 -11.26
N THR A 83 6.97 -1.47 -11.81
CA THR A 83 6.51 -1.48 -13.22
C THR A 83 5.29 -0.58 -13.44
N ALA A 84 4.49 -0.33 -12.40
CA ALA A 84 3.34 0.57 -12.41
C ALA A 84 3.31 1.42 -11.14
N ALA A 85 4.21 2.42 -11.07
CA ALA A 85 4.44 3.19 -9.84
C ALA A 85 3.23 3.98 -9.31
N SER A 86 2.22 4.27 -10.15
CA SER A 86 1.01 5.01 -9.76
C SER A 86 -0.25 4.15 -9.72
N SER A 87 -0.09 2.83 -9.63
CA SER A 87 -1.19 1.85 -9.66
C SER A 87 -1.34 1.15 -8.32
N SER A 88 -2.57 0.74 -7.99
CA SER A 88 -2.84 -0.12 -6.83
C SER A 88 -2.27 -1.53 -7.00
N SER A 89 -1.89 -1.92 -8.21
CA SER A 89 -1.25 -3.20 -8.50
C SER A 89 -0.02 -3.02 -9.38
N THR A 90 1.09 -3.65 -8.98
CA THR A 90 2.39 -3.54 -9.65
C THR A 90 3.22 -4.80 -9.42
N SER A 91 4.17 -5.08 -10.32
CA SER A 91 5.34 -5.92 -10.05
C SER A 91 6.59 -5.05 -9.92
N PHE A 92 7.68 -5.59 -9.40
CA PHE A 92 8.98 -4.92 -9.34
C PHE A 92 9.96 -5.55 -10.32
N VAL A 93 10.90 -4.75 -10.79
CA VAL A 93 11.92 -5.17 -11.74
C VAL A 93 13.30 -4.70 -11.32
N GLY A 94 14.26 -5.60 -11.33
CA GLY A 94 15.67 -5.34 -11.02
C GLY A 94 16.59 -6.05 -12.00
N ASN A 95 17.85 -5.64 -12.03
CA ASN A 95 18.88 -6.29 -12.84
C ASN A 95 20.07 -6.74 -11.95
N PRO A 96 19.93 -7.87 -11.24
CA PRO A 96 20.99 -8.41 -10.38
C PRO A 96 22.26 -8.80 -11.18
N SER A 97 23.38 -9.03 -10.51
CA SER A 97 24.64 -9.43 -11.19
C SER A 97 24.50 -10.74 -11.97
N SER A 98 25.19 -10.89 -13.10
CA SER A 98 25.07 -12.05 -14.00
C SER A 98 25.64 -13.36 -13.47
N PHE A 99 26.35 -13.38 -12.34
CA PHE A 99 27.06 -14.57 -11.83
C PHE A 99 26.51 -15.12 -10.51
N ALA A 100 25.93 -14.25 -9.68
CA ALA A 100 25.08 -14.53 -8.52
C ALA A 100 24.77 -13.15 -7.93
N GLY A 101 23.51 -12.74 -7.97
CA GLY A 101 23.13 -11.40 -7.55
C GLY A 101 21.80 -11.40 -6.85
N GLU A 102 21.77 -10.75 -5.71
CA GLU A 102 20.55 -10.50 -4.95
C GLU A 102 20.36 -8.99 -4.84
N ILE A 103 19.15 -8.56 -5.14
CA ILE A 103 18.68 -7.21 -4.92
C ILE A 103 17.61 -7.31 -3.85
N ASP A 104 17.91 -6.75 -2.69
CA ASP A 104 16.98 -6.62 -1.58
C ASP A 104 16.61 -5.16 -1.35
N GLY A 105 15.37 -4.95 -0.97
CA GLY A 105 14.93 -3.69 -0.44
C GLY A 105 13.44 -3.66 -0.20
N VAL A 106 12.93 -2.44 -0.01
CA VAL A 106 11.54 -2.22 0.37
C VAL A 106 10.87 -1.35 -0.68
N ALA A 107 9.65 -1.71 -1.05
CA ALA A 107 8.74 -0.86 -1.81
C ALA A 107 7.64 -0.33 -0.89
N THR A 108 7.46 0.98 -0.84
CA THR A 108 6.41 1.63 -0.04
C THR A 108 5.42 2.31 -0.97
N ASP A 109 4.14 1.94 -0.87
CA ASP A 109 3.04 2.63 -1.54
C ASP A 109 2.50 3.72 -0.61
N TYR A 110 2.41 4.94 -1.12
CA TYR A 110 1.73 6.05 -0.49
C TYR A 110 0.37 6.25 -1.15
N VAL A 111 -0.69 5.99 -0.40
CA VAL A 111 -2.08 6.12 -0.86
C VAL A 111 -2.67 7.40 -0.30
N THR A 112 -3.17 8.25 -1.21
CA THR A 112 -3.86 9.49 -0.86
C THR A 112 -5.30 9.43 -1.32
N ASP A 113 -6.25 9.83 -0.47
CA ASP A 113 -7.67 9.93 -0.83
C ASP A 113 -8.03 11.29 -1.44
N ALA A 114 -9.28 11.44 -1.91
CA ALA A 114 -9.76 12.64 -2.58
C ALA A 114 -9.73 13.91 -1.71
N ASN A 115 -9.67 13.75 -0.37
CA ASN A 115 -9.61 14.86 0.57
C ASN A 115 -8.17 15.16 1.03
N GLY A 116 -7.18 14.46 0.46
CA GLY A 116 -5.77 14.64 0.79
C GLY A 116 -5.32 13.88 2.04
N LEU A 117 -6.12 12.97 2.59
CA LEU A 117 -5.66 12.09 3.66
C LEU A 117 -4.68 11.07 3.09
N THR A 118 -3.56 10.83 3.78
CA THR A 118 -2.52 9.91 3.32
C THR A 118 -2.30 8.74 4.29
N SER A 119 -1.96 7.58 3.74
CA SER A 119 -1.47 6.41 4.48
C SER A 119 -0.46 5.66 3.61
N SER A 120 0.35 4.79 4.22
CA SER A 120 1.36 4.04 3.48
C SER A 120 1.44 2.59 3.94
N ILE A 121 1.86 1.72 3.02
CA ILE A 121 2.13 0.31 3.28
C ILE A 121 3.39 -0.12 2.57
N SER A 122 4.17 -1.00 3.20
CA SER A 122 5.43 -1.49 2.65
C SER A 122 5.35 -2.98 2.29
N VAL A 123 6.15 -3.36 1.30
CA VAL A 123 6.37 -4.72 0.82
C VAL A 123 7.87 -4.95 0.76
N ASP A 124 8.33 -6.06 1.33
CA ASP A 124 9.71 -6.50 1.17
C ASP A 124 9.89 -7.11 -0.21
N VAL A 125 10.96 -6.72 -0.90
CA VAL A 125 11.24 -7.11 -2.28
C VAL A 125 12.60 -7.77 -2.36
N THR A 126 12.61 -9.00 -2.85
CA THR A 126 13.83 -9.78 -3.09
C THR A 126 13.85 -10.25 -4.53
N ILE A 127 14.93 -9.93 -5.24
CA ILE A 127 15.15 -10.30 -6.64
C ILE A 127 16.47 -11.04 -6.75
N VAL A 128 16.40 -12.31 -7.12
CA VAL A 128 17.55 -13.22 -7.17
C VAL A 128 17.85 -13.63 -8.60
N ARG A 129 19.14 -13.66 -8.93
CA ARG A 129 19.70 -14.37 -10.08
C ARG A 129 20.71 -15.38 -9.60
N GLU A 130 20.43 -16.65 -9.90
CA GLU A 130 21.35 -17.75 -9.64
C GLU A 130 22.27 -18.05 -10.82
N ASN A 131 23.37 -18.76 -10.52
CA ASN A 131 24.37 -19.23 -11.47
C ASN A 131 23.98 -20.57 -12.10
#